data_AF-A0AAW3NCC2-F1
#
_entry.id   AF-A0AAW3NCC2-F1
#
_cell.length_a   1.000
_cell.length_b   1.000
_cell.length_c   1.000
_cell.angle_alpha   90.00
_cell.angle_beta   90.00
_cell.angle_gamma   90.00
#
_symmetry.space_group_name_H-M   'P 1'
#
loop_
_entity.id
_entity.type
_entity.pdbx_description
1 polymer ?
#
loop_
_entity_poly.entity_id
_entity_poly.type
_entity_poly.pdbx_seq_one_letter_code
_entity_poly.pdbx_strand_id
1 'polypeptide(L)'
;MTKLVFLLFLLASATAFAEQTPADEISARSGLPASEVSALLADCESNQTSMNFCAWRDQIVAERELQQVVDRQVGEHPKRKAALEAKIAKWKKARDASCERSARKEWGEGSMRAAAQAICATASTKQMTKRLSMPDRNATD
;
A
#
# COMPACT_ATOMS: atom_id res chain seq x y z
N MET A 1 -44.25 32.82 27.17
CA MET A 1 -44.05 33.09 25.74
C MET A 1 -42.56 33.32 25.51
N THR A 2 -41.81 32.26 25.18
CA THR A 2 -41.18 32.03 23.85
C THR A 2 -39.99 32.98 23.60
N LYS A 3 -38.73 32.55 23.51
CA LYS A 3 -38.16 31.30 22.99
C LYS A 3 -36.82 31.00 23.66
N LEU A 4 -36.67 29.73 24.01
CA LEU A 4 -35.42 29.09 24.40
C LEU A 4 -34.32 29.34 23.37
N VAL A 5 -33.18 29.81 23.88
CA VAL A 5 -31.86 29.20 23.69
C VAL A 5 -31.75 28.40 22.39
N PHE A 6 -31.22 29.04 21.35
CA PHE A 6 -30.64 28.36 20.20
C PHE A 6 -29.49 27.48 20.70
N LEU A 7 -29.84 26.26 21.11
CA LEU A 7 -28.91 25.20 21.45
C LEU A 7 -28.13 24.84 20.20
N LEU A 8 -26.82 25.03 20.29
CA LEU A 8 -25.81 24.54 19.37
C LEU A 8 -26.05 23.07 19.03
N PHE A 9 -26.41 22.78 17.78
CA PHE A 9 -26.18 21.47 17.18
C PHE A 9 -24.87 21.52 16.39
N LEU A 10 -23.74 21.57 17.11
CA LEU A 10 -22.47 21.14 16.56
C LEU A 10 -22.48 19.61 16.59
N LEU A 11 -22.97 19.01 15.50
CA LEU A 11 -22.70 17.60 15.19
C LEU A 11 -21.20 17.46 15.00
N ALA A 12 -20.50 17.11 16.07
CA ALA A 12 -19.17 16.56 16.00
C ALA A 12 -19.28 15.20 15.31
N SER A 13 -19.23 15.22 13.98
CA SER A 13 -19.03 14.02 13.18
C SER A 13 -17.66 13.48 13.56
N ALA A 14 -17.61 12.55 14.50
CA ALA A 14 -16.46 11.69 14.69
C ALA A 14 -16.31 10.89 13.40
N THR A 15 -15.52 11.41 12.46
CA THR A 15 -15.02 10.62 11.35
C THR A 15 -14.10 9.59 11.96
N ALA A 16 -14.66 8.44 12.35
CA ALA A 16 -13.88 7.23 12.47
C ALA A 16 -13.28 7.00 11.09
N PHE A 17 -12.02 7.41 10.90
CA PHE A 17 -11.25 7.02 9.73
C PHE A 17 -11.05 5.51 9.84
N ALA A 18 -12.03 4.74 9.36
CA ALA A 18 -11.80 3.33 9.11
C ALA A 18 -10.63 3.28 8.13
N GLU A 19 -9.54 2.62 8.52
CA GLU A 19 -8.41 2.42 7.61
C GLU A 19 -8.94 1.76 6.33
N GLN A 20 -8.66 2.39 5.19
CA GLN A 20 -9.14 1.93 3.88
C GLN A 20 -8.61 0.50 3.64
N THR A 21 -9.49 -0.47 3.39
CA THR A 21 -9.06 -1.86 3.15
C THR A 21 -8.35 -1.98 1.80
N PRO A 22 -7.56 -3.05 1.55
CA PRO A 22 -7.03 -3.30 0.23
C PRO A 22 -8.12 -3.41 -0.85
N ALA A 23 -9.30 -3.93 -0.50
CA ALA A 23 -10.43 -4.02 -1.41
C ALA A 23 -10.99 -2.64 -1.79
N ASP A 24 -11.04 -1.70 -0.84
CA ASP A 24 -11.48 -0.32 -1.11
C ASP A 24 -10.50 0.42 -2.03
N GLU A 25 -9.19 0.18 -1.85
CA GLU A 25 -8.16 0.77 -2.70
C GLU A 25 -8.19 0.20 -4.13
N ILE A 26 -8.39 -1.12 -4.25
CA ILE A 26 -8.58 -1.78 -5.55
C ILE A 26 -9.89 -1.33 -6.21
N SER A 27 -10.96 -1.14 -5.43
CA SER A 27 -12.23 -0.59 -5.91
C SER A 27 -12.04 0.79 -6.51
N ALA A 28 -11.38 1.71 -5.80
CA ALA A 28 -11.06 3.04 -6.30
C ALA A 28 -10.18 3.00 -7.58
N ARG A 29 -9.24 2.05 -7.65
CA ARG A 29 -8.34 1.90 -8.81
C ARG A 29 -9.01 1.27 -10.04
N SER A 30 -9.92 0.33 -9.83
CA SER A 30 -10.56 -0.44 -10.91
C SER A 30 -11.88 0.14 -11.38
N GLY A 31 -12.55 0.94 -10.54
CA GLY A 31 -13.91 1.42 -10.78
C GLY A 31 -15.00 0.39 -10.45
N LEU A 32 -14.64 -0.80 -9.97
CA LEU A 32 -15.61 -1.82 -9.55
C LEU A 32 -16.06 -1.59 -8.10
N PRO A 33 -17.30 -1.94 -7.73
CA PRO A 33 -17.76 -1.88 -6.34
C PRO A 33 -16.89 -2.73 -5.40
N ALA A 34 -16.68 -2.27 -4.16
CA ALA A 34 -15.86 -2.98 -3.17
C ALA A 34 -16.37 -4.40 -2.88
N SER A 35 -17.68 -4.65 -2.97
CA SER A 35 -18.27 -5.99 -2.83
C SER A 35 -17.86 -6.93 -3.96
N GLU A 36 -17.83 -6.43 -5.20
CA GLU A 36 -17.40 -7.18 -6.38
C GLU A 36 -15.89 -7.45 -6.33
N VAL A 37 -15.10 -6.44 -5.97
CA VAL A 37 -13.66 -6.61 -5.70
C VAL A 37 -13.43 -7.67 -4.64
N SER A 38 -14.18 -7.64 -3.54
CA SER A 38 -14.05 -8.62 -2.46
C SER A 38 -14.37 -10.04 -2.94
N ALA A 39 -15.39 -10.21 -3.80
CA ALA A 39 -15.70 -11.50 -4.41
C ALA A 39 -14.56 -11.99 -5.31
N LEU A 40 -13.97 -11.12 -6.13
CA LEU A 40 -12.82 -11.46 -6.99
C LEU A 40 -11.55 -11.79 -6.19
N LEU A 41 -11.36 -11.17 -5.01
CA LEU A 41 -10.23 -11.46 -4.13
C LEU A 41 -10.38 -12.77 -3.34
N ALA A 42 -11.57 -13.38 -3.32
CA ALA A 42 -11.84 -14.61 -2.56
C ALA A 42 -11.21 -15.85 -3.22
N ASP A 43 -11.03 -15.84 -4.54
CA ASP A 43 -10.34 -16.90 -5.29
C ASP A 43 -9.43 -16.29 -6.37
N CYS A 44 -8.15 -16.19 -6.03
CA CYS A 44 -7.13 -15.55 -6.86
C CYS A 44 -6.90 -16.25 -8.21
N GLU A 45 -7.19 -17.55 -8.31
CA GLU A 45 -6.91 -18.34 -9.51
C GLU A 45 -8.16 -18.54 -10.38
N SER A 46 -9.32 -18.02 -9.95
CA SER A 46 -10.60 -18.20 -10.64
C SER A 46 -10.62 -17.67 -12.07
N ASN A 47 -10.00 -16.51 -12.32
CA ASN A 47 -9.86 -15.90 -13.63
C ASN A 47 -8.78 -14.82 -13.63
N GLN A 48 -8.46 -14.30 -14.81
CA GLN A 48 -7.41 -13.32 -15.00
C GLN A 48 -7.63 -12.00 -14.22
N THR A 49 -8.87 -11.54 -14.05
CA THR A 49 -9.15 -10.34 -13.26
C THR A 49 -8.84 -10.59 -11.78
N SER A 50 -9.27 -11.75 -11.26
CA SER A 50 -8.95 -12.17 -9.89
C SER A 50 -7.44 -12.26 -9.66
N MET A 51 -6.68 -12.83 -10.61
CA MET A 51 -5.21 -12.87 -10.53
C MET A 51 -4.59 -11.47 -10.47
N ASN A 52 -5.05 -10.54 -11.32
CA ASN A 52 -4.59 -9.15 -11.31
C ASN A 52 -4.91 -8.46 -9.98
N PHE A 53 -6.12 -8.64 -9.45
CA PHE A 53 -6.54 -8.01 -8.20
C PHE A 53 -5.82 -8.58 -7.00
N CYS A 54 -5.57 -9.89 -6.95
CA CYS A 54 -4.76 -10.48 -5.89
C CYS A 54 -3.31 -9.98 -5.94
N ALA A 55 -2.72 -9.85 -7.13
CA ALA A 55 -1.39 -9.25 -7.26
C ALA A 55 -1.36 -7.80 -6.74
N TRP A 56 -2.40 -7.00 -6.98
CA TRP A 56 -2.52 -5.65 -6.43
C TRP A 56 -2.73 -5.65 -4.91
N ARG A 57 -3.58 -6.53 -4.37
CA ARG A 57 -3.79 -6.68 -2.93
C ARG A 57 -2.47 -6.97 -2.23
N ASP A 58 -1.71 -7.92 -2.74
CA ASP A 58 -0.46 -8.35 -2.13
C ASP A 58 0.59 -7.22 -2.16
N GLN A 59 0.61 -6.42 -3.22
CA GLN A 59 1.44 -5.22 -3.30
C GLN A 59 1.02 -4.19 -2.25
N ILE A 60 -0.28 -3.88 -2.13
CA ILE A 60 -0.83 -2.93 -1.16
C ILE A 60 -0.45 -3.35 0.27
N VAL A 61 -0.65 -4.63 0.60
CA VAL A 61 -0.31 -5.17 1.93
C VAL A 61 1.19 -5.01 2.20
N ALA A 62 2.07 -5.40 1.25
CA ALA A 62 3.52 -5.27 1.43
C ALA A 62 3.97 -3.81 1.58
N GLU A 63 3.33 -2.87 0.87
CA GLU A 63 3.62 -1.44 1.00
C GLU A 63 3.22 -0.88 2.36
N ARG A 64 2.09 -1.32 2.91
CA ARG A 64 1.63 -0.94 4.25
C ARG A 64 2.57 -1.49 5.31
N GLU A 65 3.00 -2.74 5.19
CA GLU A 65 4.03 -3.32 6.08
C GLU A 65 5.34 -2.54 6.03
N LEU A 66 5.81 -2.15 4.83
CA LEU A 66 6.98 -1.29 4.70
C LEU A 66 6.78 0.05 5.42
N GLN A 67 5.61 0.67 5.25
CA GLN A 67 5.32 1.96 5.89
C GLN A 67 5.31 1.84 7.42
N GLN A 68 4.71 0.78 7.97
CA GLN A 68 4.74 0.52 9.42
C GLN A 68 6.17 0.43 9.96
N VAL A 69 7.07 -0.25 9.24
CA VAL A 69 8.48 -0.33 9.63
C VAL A 69 9.18 1.03 9.55
N VAL A 70 8.89 1.82 8.51
CA VAL A 70 9.42 3.18 8.37
C VAL A 70 8.92 4.06 9.52
N ASP A 71 7.64 4.04 9.82
CA ASP A 71 7.03 4.85 10.88
C ASP A 71 7.60 4.49 12.26
N ARG A 72 7.83 3.19 12.52
CA ARG A 72 8.53 2.75 13.73
C ARG A 72 9.94 3.32 13.82
N GLN A 73 10.75 3.22 12.76
CA GLN A 73 12.11 3.79 12.75
C GLN A 73 12.11 5.31 12.91
N VAL A 74 11.11 6.00 12.33
CA VAL A 74 10.92 7.44 12.52
C VAL A 74 10.58 7.75 13.98
N GLY A 75 9.74 6.95 14.62
CA GLY A 75 9.41 7.07 16.04
C GLY A 75 10.63 6.87 16.95
N GLU A 76 11.46 5.87 16.65
CA GLU A 76 12.71 5.56 17.39
C GLU A 76 13.80 6.61 17.15
N HIS A 77 13.89 7.15 15.94
CA HIS A 77 14.93 8.09 15.52
C HIS A 77 14.38 9.29 14.72
N PRO A 78 13.65 10.22 15.37
CA PRO A 78 12.99 11.33 14.66
C PRO A 78 13.94 12.22 13.86
N LYS A 79 15.18 12.40 14.34
CA LYS A 79 16.23 13.18 13.65
C LYS A 79 16.61 12.59 12.28
N ARG A 80 16.35 11.30 12.03
CA ARG A 80 16.66 10.62 10.77
C ARG A 80 15.46 10.59 9.79
N LYS A 81 14.29 11.11 10.19
CA LYS A 81 13.03 11.02 9.44
C LYS A 81 13.18 11.42 7.96
N ALA A 82 13.58 12.66 7.71
CA ALA A 82 13.67 13.19 6.35
C ALA A 82 14.64 12.38 5.46
N ALA A 83 15.77 11.94 6.04
CA ALA A 83 16.75 11.14 5.32
C ALA A 83 16.21 9.73 4.99
N LEU A 84 15.50 9.10 5.94
CA LEU A 84 14.86 7.80 5.73
C LEU A 84 13.75 7.89 4.69
N GLU A 85 12.83 8.83 4.82
CA GLU A 85 11.73 9.04 3.86
C GLU A 85 12.26 9.31 2.45
N ALA A 86 13.28 10.16 2.30
CA ALA A 86 13.92 10.42 1.01
C ALA A 86 14.57 9.16 0.42
N LYS A 87 15.24 8.34 1.25
CA LYS A 87 15.82 7.06 0.83
C LYS A 87 14.74 6.10 0.34
N ILE A 88 13.63 5.97 1.06
CA ILE A 88 12.52 5.09 0.68
C ILE A 88 11.83 5.59 -0.58
N ALA A 89 11.55 6.89 -0.70
CA ALA A 89 10.96 7.46 -1.92
C ALA A 89 11.84 7.23 -3.16
N LYS A 90 13.16 7.49 -3.03
CA LYS A 90 14.12 7.23 -4.11
C LYS A 90 14.16 5.75 -4.49
N TRP A 91 14.14 4.86 -3.49
CA TRP A 91 14.13 3.41 -3.72
C TRP A 91 12.82 2.94 -4.37
N LYS A 92 11.64 3.39 -3.92
CA LYS A 92 10.33 3.05 -4.53
C LYS A 92 10.31 3.43 -6.01
N LYS A 93 10.75 4.66 -6.34
CA LYS A 93 10.85 5.11 -7.74
C LYS A 93 11.75 4.21 -8.59
N ALA A 94 12.91 3.81 -8.06
CA ALA A 94 13.83 2.91 -8.77
C ALA A 94 13.26 1.49 -8.93
N ARG A 95 12.61 0.96 -7.89
CA ARG A 95 11.91 -0.32 -7.92
C ARG A 95 10.82 -0.31 -8.98
N ASP A 96 9.95 0.69 -8.98
CA ASP A 96 8.79 0.75 -9.88
C ASP A 96 9.22 0.84 -11.34
N ALA A 97 10.25 1.65 -11.64
CA ALA A 97 10.85 1.71 -12.98
C ALA A 97 11.48 0.37 -13.39
N SER A 98 12.13 -0.34 -12.47
CA SER A 98 12.71 -1.66 -12.77
C SER A 98 11.65 -2.71 -13.00
N CYS A 99 10.63 -2.78 -12.14
CA CYS A 99 9.54 -3.73 -12.25
C CYS A 99 8.70 -3.51 -13.51
N GLU A 100 8.46 -2.26 -13.89
CA GLU A 100 7.77 -1.93 -15.14
C GLU A 100 8.55 -2.41 -16.37
N ARG A 101 9.88 -2.21 -16.39
CA ARG A 101 10.72 -2.72 -17.48
C ARG A 101 10.69 -4.24 -17.57
N SER A 102 10.81 -4.94 -16.44
CA SER A 102 10.73 -6.40 -16.41
C SER A 102 9.35 -6.90 -16.87
N ALA A 103 8.27 -6.29 -16.38
CA ALA A 103 6.91 -6.65 -16.74
C ALA A 103 6.63 -6.43 -18.23
N ARG A 104 7.07 -5.30 -18.82
CA ARG A 104 6.97 -5.08 -20.28
C ARG A 104 7.78 -6.07 -21.09
N LYS A 105 8.98 -6.43 -20.63
CA LYS A 105 9.84 -7.38 -21.34
C LYS A 105 9.19 -8.76 -21.45
N GLU A 106 8.52 -9.21 -20.39
CA GLU A 106 7.91 -10.53 -20.33
C GLU A 106 6.49 -10.56 -20.94
N TRP A 107 5.70 -9.52 -20.69
CA TRP A 107 4.26 -9.52 -21.00
C TRP A 107 3.86 -8.55 -22.11
N GLY A 108 4.74 -7.69 -22.60
CA GLY A 108 4.41 -6.69 -23.61
C GLY A 108 3.23 -5.82 -23.20
N GLU A 109 2.21 -5.73 -24.05
CA GLU A 109 0.92 -5.08 -23.72
C GLU A 109 -0.16 -6.07 -23.28
N GLY A 110 0.22 -7.28 -22.88
CA GLY A 110 -0.69 -8.31 -22.39
C GLY A 110 -1.37 -7.92 -21.08
N SER A 111 -2.59 -8.45 -20.88
CA SER A 111 -3.46 -8.16 -19.73
C SER A 111 -2.91 -8.64 -18.37
N MET A 112 -1.82 -9.41 -18.34
CA MET A 112 -1.09 -9.79 -17.12
C MET A 112 0.09 -8.87 -16.78
N ARG A 113 0.43 -7.88 -17.64
CA ARG A 113 1.55 -6.97 -17.36
C ARG A 113 1.40 -6.26 -16.00
N ALA A 114 0.19 -5.80 -15.69
CA ALA A 114 -0.08 -5.12 -14.43
C ALA A 114 0.12 -6.03 -13.21
N ALA A 115 -0.32 -7.30 -13.28
CA ALA A 115 -0.04 -8.30 -12.25
C ALA A 115 1.46 -8.55 -12.10
N ALA A 116 2.19 -8.75 -13.20
CA ALA A 116 3.62 -9.01 -13.18
C ALA A 116 4.42 -7.86 -12.53
N GLN A 117 4.06 -6.61 -12.85
CA GLN A 117 4.64 -5.44 -12.21
C GLN A 117 4.38 -5.43 -10.69
N ALA A 118 3.14 -5.70 -10.27
CA ALA A 118 2.75 -5.73 -8.86
C ALA A 118 3.44 -6.86 -8.08
N ILE A 119 3.59 -8.05 -8.67
CA ILE A 119 4.33 -9.18 -8.09
C ILE A 119 5.81 -8.82 -7.88
N CYS A 120 6.45 -8.23 -8.89
CA CYS A 120 7.84 -7.75 -8.78
C CYS A 120 7.98 -6.69 -7.67
N ALA A 121 7.05 -5.74 -7.61
CA ALA A 121 7.05 -4.69 -6.60
C ALA A 121 6.87 -5.28 -5.20
N THR A 122 5.98 -6.25 -5.03
CA THR A 122 5.73 -6.97 -3.77
C THR A 122 7.00 -7.66 -3.27
N ALA A 123 7.66 -8.46 -4.11
CA ALA A 123 8.87 -9.18 -3.74
C ALA A 123 10.00 -8.22 -3.30
N SER A 124 10.21 -7.15 -4.08
CA SER A 124 11.20 -6.11 -3.76
C SER A 124 10.89 -5.38 -2.45
N THR A 125 9.60 -5.13 -2.19
CA THR A 125 9.13 -4.46 -0.97
C THR A 125 9.34 -5.32 0.25
N LYS A 126 8.98 -6.60 0.21
CA LYS A 126 9.27 -7.55 1.30
C LYS A 126 10.77 -7.62 1.61
N GLN A 127 11.62 -7.58 0.58
CA GLN A 127 13.07 -7.53 0.78
C GLN A 127 13.52 -6.23 1.48
N MET A 128 12.99 -5.07 1.10
CA MET A 128 13.29 -3.81 1.77
C MET A 128 12.80 -3.79 3.21
N THR A 129 11.57 -4.22 3.47
CA THR A 129 11.00 -4.33 4.82
C THR A 129 11.88 -5.19 5.72
N LYS A 130 12.38 -6.34 5.22
CA LYS A 130 13.35 -7.17 5.94
C LYS A 130 14.67 -6.43 6.21
N ARG A 131 15.20 -5.69 5.24
CA ARG A 131 16.44 -4.91 5.40
C ARG A 131 16.32 -3.82 6.47
N LEU A 132 15.18 -3.13 6.54
CA LEU A 132 14.93 -2.10 7.56
C LEU A 132 14.64 -2.70 8.94
N SER A 133 14.08 -3.90 9.00
CA SER A 133 13.76 -4.55 10.26
C SER A 133 14.95 -5.22 10.94
N MET A 134 16.09 -5.35 10.26
CA MET A 134 17.31 -5.88 10.87
C MET A 134 18.02 -4.78 11.67
N PRO A 135 18.52 -5.08 12.89
CA PRO A 135 19.35 -4.14 13.64
C PRO A 135 20.62 -3.78 12.87
N ASP A 136 21.07 -2.54 13.02
CA ASP A 136 22.28 -2.02 12.37
C ASP A 136 23.49 -2.88 12.81
N ARG A 137 24.08 -3.64 11.89
CA ARG A 137 25.25 -4.50 12.19
C ARG A 137 26.51 -3.72 12.57
N ASN A 138 26.50 -2.40 12.39
CA ASN A 138 27.60 -1.49 12.73
C ASN A 138 27.38 -0.74 14.06
N ALA A 139 26.40 -1.13 14.87
CA ALA A 139 26.15 -0.52 16.19
C ALA A 139 26.84 -1.26 17.35
N THR A 140 27.77 -2.18 17.06
CA THR A 140 28.44 -3.05 18.04
C THR A 140 29.97 -3.00 18.02
N ASP A 141 30.59 -2.07 17.29
CA ASP A 141 32.04 -1.81 17.37
C ASP A 141 32.33 -0.40 17.89
#